data_AF-A0AAV5KG09-F1
#
_entry.id   AF-A0AAV5KG09-F1
#
_cell.length_a   1.000
_cell.length_b   1.000
_cell.length_c   1.000
_cell.angle_alpha   90.00
_cell.angle_beta   90.00
_cell.angle_gamma   90.00
#
_symmetry.space_group_name_H-M   'P 1'
#
loop_
_entity.id
_entity.type
_entity.pdbx_description
1 polymer ?
#
loop_
_entity_poly.entity_id
_entity_poly.type
_entity_poly.pdbx_seq_one_letter_code
_entity_poly.pdbx_strand_id
1 'polypeptide(L)'
;MPMSSAVGLSASASQDNHEDGNTELPLDLLRLDPAVANLSLPNETLLRAAISLKEQVVEATWKGVGGGGGGGEVGNGVGKGVDPTAYTGLLGTAFTCLRSYEVTGNQQDLLLCAEVVETCASVARASSRHVTFLCGGAGAYALGAVVAKCMGDHHRRDFFLNLFFEVFVNTGP
;
A
#
# COMPACT_ATOMS: atom_id res chain seq x y z
N MET A 1 70.92 4.02 31.12
CA MET A 1 69.82 3.85 32.12
C MET A 1 68.54 4.40 31.49
N PRO A 2 67.38 3.72 31.57
CA PRO A 2 67.15 2.37 31.04
C PRO A 2 65.97 2.29 30.04
N MET A 3 66.06 1.25 29.17
CA MET A 3 65.04 0.26 28.72
C MET A 3 63.79 0.76 27.96
N SER A 4 63.63 0.50 26.65
CA SER A 4 63.41 -0.79 25.97
C SER A 4 62.08 -1.46 26.35
N SER A 5 61.19 -1.65 25.37
CA SER A 5 60.49 -2.93 25.21
C SER A 5 60.07 -3.13 23.76
N ALA A 6 60.61 -4.19 23.18
CA ALA A 6 60.20 -4.78 21.92
C ALA A 6 59.24 -5.93 22.24
N VAL A 7 58.19 -6.09 21.44
CA VAL A 7 57.61 -7.41 21.17
C VAL A 7 57.26 -7.44 19.69
N GLY A 8 57.99 -8.25 18.93
CA GLY A 8 57.59 -8.76 17.63
C GLY A 8 57.22 -10.24 17.74
N LEU A 9 56.83 -10.80 16.59
CA LEU A 9 56.34 -12.17 16.29
C LEU A 9 54.82 -12.34 16.52
N SER A 10 54.04 -12.92 15.62
CA SER A 10 54.30 -13.68 14.38
C SER A 10 52.98 -13.82 13.59
N ALA A 11 53.09 -14.01 12.28
CA ALA A 11 51.98 -14.31 11.38
C ALA A 11 51.31 -15.66 11.66
N SER A 12 50.01 -15.76 11.42
CA SER A 12 49.32 -16.97 10.94
C SER A 12 48.00 -16.56 10.29
N ALA A 13 47.82 -17.00 9.05
CA ALA A 13 46.57 -16.91 8.31
C ALA A 13 45.55 -17.89 8.89
N SER A 14 44.27 -17.50 8.92
CA SER A 14 43.14 -18.43 8.87
C SER A 14 41.95 -17.69 8.26
N GLN A 15 41.48 -18.20 7.13
CA GLN A 15 40.19 -17.91 6.54
C GLN A 15 39.10 -18.30 7.53
N ASP A 16 38.07 -17.47 7.68
CA ASP A 16 36.73 -17.96 7.94
C ASP A 16 35.73 -17.10 7.17
N ASN A 17 34.99 -17.78 6.31
CA ASN A 17 33.87 -17.26 5.54
C ASN A 17 32.75 -16.86 6.51
N HIS A 18 32.20 -15.67 6.34
CA HIS A 18 30.80 -15.44 6.69
C HIS A 18 30.13 -14.59 5.63
N GLU A 19 29.17 -15.21 4.96
CA GLU A 19 28.32 -14.68 3.93
C GLU A 19 27.28 -13.77 4.57
N ASP A 20 27.53 -12.46 4.64
CA ASP A 20 26.45 -11.50 4.89
C ASP A 20 25.88 -11.05 3.54
N GLY A 21 24.71 -11.63 3.24
CA GLY A 21 23.87 -11.29 2.10
C GLY A 21 23.32 -9.87 2.22
N ASN A 22 24.18 -8.90 1.93
CA ASN A 22 23.78 -7.52 1.69
C ASN A 22 23.11 -7.47 0.30
N THR A 23 21.81 -7.75 0.23
CA THR A 23 21.02 -7.53 -0.99
C THR A 23 20.65 -6.06 -1.11
N GLU A 24 21.69 -5.23 -1.20
CA GLU A 24 21.55 -3.89 -1.76
C GLU A 24 21.21 -4.05 -3.24
N LEU A 25 19.98 -3.71 -3.59
CA LEU A 25 19.51 -3.68 -4.97
C LEU A 25 20.47 -2.79 -5.78
N PRO A 26 21.17 -3.31 -6.80
CA PRO A 26 22.10 -2.50 -7.56
C PRO A 26 21.38 -1.33 -8.21
N LEU A 27 21.87 -0.11 -7.96
CA LEU A 27 21.49 1.15 -8.60
C LEU A 27 21.57 1.12 -10.15
N ASP A 28 22.07 0.02 -10.73
CA ASP A 28 22.18 -0.23 -12.17
C ASP A 28 20.83 -0.43 -12.88
N LEU A 29 19.74 -0.68 -12.16
CA LEU A 29 18.40 -0.80 -12.76
C LEU A 29 17.82 0.53 -13.29
N LEU A 30 18.48 1.67 -13.04
CA LEU A 30 18.00 2.99 -13.49
C LEU A 30 18.71 3.54 -14.74
N ARG A 31 19.63 2.77 -15.35
CA ARG A 31 20.29 3.17 -16.60
C ARG A 31 19.69 2.44 -17.81
N LEU A 32 18.41 2.68 -18.08
CA LEU A 32 17.78 2.17 -19.31
C LEU A 32 18.11 3.10 -20.49
N ASP A 33 18.86 2.58 -21.45
CA ASP A 33 18.93 3.13 -22.81
C ASP A 33 17.55 2.87 -23.49
N PRO A 34 16.80 3.92 -23.87
CA PRO A 34 15.45 3.77 -24.42
C PRO A 34 15.42 3.06 -25.79
N ALA A 35 16.56 2.77 -26.41
CA ALA A 35 16.63 2.20 -27.75
C ALA A 35 16.72 0.66 -27.83
N VAL A 36 16.91 -0.09 -26.72
CA VAL A 36 17.24 -1.55 -26.79
C VAL A 36 16.41 -2.45 -25.87
N ALA A 37 15.46 -1.92 -25.12
CA ALA A 37 14.84 -2.70 -24.05
C ALA A 37 13.67 -3.59 -24.55
N ASN A 38 13.98 -4.81 -25.00
CA ASN A 38 13.07 -5.93 -24.76
C ASN A 38 13.02 -6.16 -23.24
N LEU A 39 12.16 -5.40 -22.57
CA LEU A 39 11.90 -5.39 -21.12
C LEU A 39 11.25 -6.68 -20.62
N SER A 40 11.81 -7.84 -20.97
CA SER A 40 11.37 -9.11 -20.38
C SER A 40 12.01 -9.28 -19.00
N LEU A 41 11.62 -8.44 -18.05
CA LEU A 41 11.86 -8.76 -16.64
C LEU A 41 11.12 -10.08 -16.33
N PRO A 42 11.72 -11.04 -15.60
CA PRO A 42 11.00 -12.21 -15.17
C PRO A 42 9.75 -11.80 -14.37
N ASN A 43 8.61 -12.43 -14.65
CA ASN A 43 7.32 -12.12 -13.99
C ASN A 43 7.43 -12.17 -12.46
N GLU A 44 8.22 -13.09 -11.92
CA GLU A 44 8.48 -13.18 -10.48
C GLU A 44 9.21 -11.95 -9.93
N THR A 45 10.19 -11.44 -10.65
CA THR A 45 10.93 -10.23 -10.25
C THR A 45 10.01 -9.03 -10.25
N LEU A 46 9.16 -8.89 -11.27
CA LEU A 46 8.17 -7.83 -11.34
C LEU A 46 7.14 -7.93 -10.20
N LEU A 47 6.67 -9.16 -9.91
CA LEU A 47 5.73 -9.39 -8.82
C LEU A 47 6.34 -9.05 -7.45
N ARG A 48 7.58 -9.48 -7.18
CA ARG A 48 8.28 -9.13 -5.93
C ARG A 48 8.45 -7.61 -5.78
N ALA A 49 8.85 -6.93 -6.86
CA ALA A 49 8.97 -5.48 -6.86
C ALA A 49 7.62 -4.79 -6.62
N ALA A 50 6.54 -5.29 -7.23
CA ALA A 50 5.18 -4.75 -7.05
C ALA A 50 4.66 -4.94 -5.61
N ILE A 51 4.92 -6.09 -4.99
CA ILE A 51 4.55 -6.36 -3.59
C ILE A 51 5.32 -5.43 -2.65
N SER A 52 6.63 -5.27 -2.86
CA SER A 52 7.46 -4.35 -2.07
C SER A 52 7.00 -2.89 -2.22
N LEU A 53 6.68 -2.46 -3.45
CA LEU A 53 6.13 -1.12 -3.69
C LEU A 53 4.78 -0.93 -2.98
N LYS A 54 3.88 -1.92 -3.04
CA LYS A 54 2.60 -1.88 -2.31
C LYS A 54 2.83 -1.69 -0.81
N GLU A 55 3.76 -2.43 -0.21
CA GLU A 55 4.07 -2.30 1.23
C GLU A 55 4.54 -0.89 1.58
N GLN A 56 5.42 -0.30 0.76
CA GLN A 56 5.86 1.09 0.93
C GLN A 56 4.70 2.09 0.81
N VAL A 57 3.82 1.90 -0.18
CA VAL A 57 2.63 2.76 -0.36
C VAL A 57 1.70 2.66 0.84
N VAL A 58 1.42 1.46 1.33
CA VAL A 58 0.58 1.23 2.53
C VAL A 58 1.21 1.91 3.76
N GLU A 59 2.51 1.74 3.97
CA GLU A 59 3.21 2.37 5.09
C GLU A 59 3.09 3.90 5.04
N ALA A 60 3.37 4.49 3.86
CA ALA A 60 3.35 5.92 3.66
C ALA A 60 1.96 6.56 3.74
N THR A 61 0.91 5.84 3.36
CA THR A 61 -0.45 6.41 3.21
C THR A 61 -1.43 6.01 4.30
N TRP A 62 -1.25 4.84 4.93
CA TRP A 62 -2.19 4.31 5.91
C TRP A 62 -1.64 4.33 7.34
N LYS A 63 -0.43 3.81 7.55
CA LYS A 63 0.13 3.66 8.91
C LYS A 63 0.71 4.95 9.46
N GLY A 64 1.28 5.82 8.62
CA GLY A 64 1.75 7.15 9.02
C GLY A 64 0.64 8.13 9.43
N VAL A 65 -0.63 7.83 9.12
CA VAL A 65 -1.79 8.71 9.33
C VAL A 65 -2.57 8.34 10.62
N GLY A 66 -2.11 7.34 11.38
CA GLY A 66 -2.78 6.90 12.62
C GLY A 66 -3.95 5.94 12.40
N GLY A 67 -4.05 5.34 11.21
CA GLY A 67 -5.10 4.39 10.83
C GLY A 67 -4.90 2.95 11.31
N GLY A 68 -3.90 2.66 12.16
CA GLY A 68 -3.71 1.34 12.77
C GLY A 68 -4.24 1.35 14.20
N GLY A 69 -5.40 0.74 14.43
CA GLY A 69 -6.24 0.92 15.63
C GLY A 69 -5.56 0.86 17.00
N GLY A 70 -6.02 1.74 17.90
CA GLY A 70 -5.73 1.67 19.33
C GLY A 70 -6.16 2.93 20.10
N GLY A 71 -7.39 2.95 20.62
CA GLY A 71 -7.77 3.62 21.87
C GLY A 71 -7.31 5.07 22.14
N GLY A 72 -7.15 5.91 21.11
CA GLY A 72 -6.86 7.33 21.25
C GLY A 72 -8.13 8.17 21.22
N GLU A 73 -8.32 8.93 22.29
CA GLU A 73 -9.38 9.90 22.59
C GLU A 73 -10.22 10.39 21.39
N VAL A 74 -11.54 10.30 21.55
CA VAL A 74 -12.57 10.91 20.69
C VAL A 74 -12.49 12.44 20.81
N GLY A 75 -11.42 13.01 20.27
CA GLY A 75 -11.16 14.43 20.17
C GLY A 75 -11.50 14.94 18.78
N ASN A 76 -12.79 15.15 18.52
CA ASN A 76 -13.33 16.16 17.58
C ASN A 76 -12.51 16.46 16.29
N GLY A 77 -12.12 15.42 15.54
CA GLY A 77 -11.21 15.57 14.39
C GLY A 77 -11.30 14.48 13.32
N VAL A 78 -12.40 13.72 13.28
CA VAL A 78 -12.65 12.74 12.20
C VAL A 78 -12.78 13.53 10.89
N GLY A 79 -11.75 13.49 10.03
CA GLY A 79 -11.84 13.97 8.65
C GLY A 79 -10.94 15.14 8.24
N LYS A 80 -10.01 15.62 9.07
CA LYS A 80 -9.12 16.72 8.67
C LYS A 80 -7.83 16.19 8.04
N GLY A 81 -7.91 15.61 6.83
CA GLY A 81 -6.72 15.36 6.01
C GLY A 81 -6.73 14.13 5.11
N VAL A 82 -7.71 13.22 5.22
CA VAL A 82 -7.77 12.04 4.35
C VAL A 82 -8.40 12.44 3.02
N ASP A 83 -7.66 12.28 1.92
CA ASP A 83 -8.19 12.33 0.56
C ASP A 83 -8.83 10.95 0.24
N PRO A 84 -10.17 10.85 0.10
CA PRO A 84 -10.85 9.58 -0.14
C PRO A 84 -10.85 9.16 -1.62
N THR A 85 -10.17 9.89 -2.51
CA THR A 85 -10.19 9.64 -3.95
C THR A 85 -9.23 8.54 -4.37
N ALA A 86 -9.53 7.84 -5.46
CA ALA A 86 -8.63 6.81 -6.00
C ALA A 86 -7.44 7.40 -6.77
N TYR A 87 -7.58 8.62 -7.30
CA TYR A 87 -6.57 9.23 -8.15
C TYR A 87 -5.28 9.60 -7.40
N THR A 88 -5.42 10.26 -6.25
CA THR A 88 -4.29 10.72 -5.41
C THR A 88 -4.40 10.32 -3.96
N GLY A 89 -5.57 9.82 -3.56
CA GLY A 89 -5.91 9.59 -2.18
C GLY A 89 -5.78 8.14 -1.72
N LEU A 90 -6.27 7.94 -0.50
CA LEU A 90 -6.16 6.70 0.24
C LEU A 90 -6.95 5.54 -0.43
N LEU A 91 -7.96 5.84 -1.22
CA LEU A 91 -8.69 4.82 -1.98
C LEU A 91 -7.81 4.19 -3.07
N GLY A 92 -6.78 4.89 -3.57
CA GLY A 92 -5.78 4.33 -4.47
C GLY A 92 -4.93 3.25 -3.78
N THR A 93 -4.60 3.45 -2.50
CA THR A 93 -3.94 2.45 -1.65
C THR A 93 -4.83 1.22 -1.48
N ALA A 94 -6.12 1.40 -1.18
CA ALA A 94 -7.06 0.29 -1.12
C ALA A 94 -7.14 -0.48 -2.43
N PHE A 95 -7.25 0.22 -3.57
CA PHE A 95 -7.30 -0.41 -4.88
C PHE A 95 -6.03 -1.23 -5.16
N THR A 96 -4.86 -0.71 -4.79
CA THR A 96 -3.58 -1.43 -4.89
C THR A 96 -3.58 -2.72 -4.05
N CYS A 97 -4.13 -2.67 -2.83
CA CYS A 97 -4.28 -3.86 -1.98
C CYS A 97 -5.23 -4.89 -2.60
N LEU A 98 -6.36 -4.46 -3.19
CA LEU A 98 -7.26 -5.36 -3.92
C LEU A 98 -6.54 -6.04 -5.09
N ARG A 99 -5.78 -5.28 -5.91
CA ARG A 99 -5.02 -5.86 -7.03
C ARG A 99 -3.97 -6.86 -6.55
N SER A 100 -3.32 -6.60 -5.42
CA SER A 100 -2.39 -7.55 -4.78
C SER A 100 -3.09 -8.84 -4.37
N TYR A 101 -4.25 -8.74 -3.72
CA TYR A 101 -5.07 -9.91 -3.36
C TYR A 101 -5.49 -10.72 -4.58
N GLU A 102 -5.96 -10.08 -5.65
CA GLU A 102 -6.39 -10.77 -6.88
C GLU A 102 -5.27 -11.61 -7.51
N VAL A 103 -4.02 -11.17 -7.39
CA VAL A 103 -2.85 -11.85 -7.97
C VAL A 103 -2.27 -12.90 -7.02
N THR A 104 -2.25 -12.62 -5.71
CA THR A 104 -1.51 -13.43 -4.72
C THR A 104 -2.39 -14.31 -3.84
N GLY A 105 -3.69 -14.01 -3.75
CA GLY A 105 -4.60 -14.61 -2.77
C GLY A 105 -4.35 -14.18 -1.33
N ASN A 106 -3.52 -13.16 -1.09
CA ASN A 106 -3.16 -12.71 0.27
C ASN A 106 -4.36 -12.10 1.01
N GLN A 107 -4.90 -12.82 1.99
CA GLN A 107 -6.09 -12.41 2.72
C GLN A 107 -5.87 -11.12 3.55
N GLN A 108 -4.65 -10.87 4.02
CA GLN A 108 -4.31 -9.65 4.76
C GLN A 108 -4.46 -8.42 3.87
N ASP A 109 -4.11 -8.51 2.58
CA ASP A 109 -4.31 -7.42 1.64
C ASP A 109 -5.81 -7.14 1.41
N LEU A 110 -6.65 -8.18 1.38
CA LEU A 110 -8.10 -8.03 1.28
C LEU A 110 -8.72 -7.38 2.53
N LEU A 111 -8.27 -7.79 3.73
CA LEU A 111 -8.74 -7.21 4.99
C LEU A 111 -8.35 -5.74 5.10
N LEU A 112 -7.09 -5.40 4.77
CA LEU A 112 -6.62 -4.03 4.74
C LEU A 112 -7.40 -3.20 3.71
N CYS A 113 -7.64 -3.75 2.52
CA CYS A 113 -8.46 -3.09 1.51
C CYS A 113 -9.84 -2.71 2.07
N ALA A 114 -10.51 -3.62 2.78
CA ALA A 114 -11.82 -3.36 3.37
C ALA A 114 -11.79 -2.23 4.40
N GLU A 115 -10.82 -2.22 5.31
CA GLU A 115 -10.66 -1.20 6.35
C GLU A 115 -10.43 0.20 5.73
N VAL A 116 -9.53 0.27 4.75
CA VAL A 116 -9.21 1.50 4.04
C VAL A 116 -10.43 2.03 3.26
N VAL A 117 -11.19 1.14 2.61
CA VAL A 117 -12.41 1.53 1.88
C VAL A 117 -13.49 2.05 2.81
N GLU A 118 -13.70 1.43 3.98
CA GLU A 118 -14.69 1.92 4.96
C GLU A 118 -14.34 3.34 5.42
N THR A 119 -13.06 3.60 5.67
CA THR A 119 -12.58 4.94 6.01
C THR A 119 -12.83 5.93 4.88
N CYS A 120 -12.46 5.57 3.64
CA CYS A 120 -12.70 6.41 2.46
C CYS A 120 -14.19 6.67 2.21
N ALA A 121 -15.06 5.66 2.37
CA ALA A 121 -16.49 5.78 2.19
C ALA A 121 -17.14 6.69 3.25
N SER A 122 -16.69 6.60 4.50
CA SER A 122 -17.13 7.50 5.57
C SER A 122 -16.81 8.96 5.25
N VAL A 123 -15.58 9.24 4.82
CA VAL A 123 -15.14 10.59 4.42
C VAL A 123 -15.86 11.06 3.16
N ALA A 124 -16.01 10.19 2.16
CA ALA A 124 -16.72 10.50 0.91
C ALA A 124 -18.19 10.86 1.15
N ARG A 125 -18.87 10.16 2.07
CA ARG A 125 -20.28 10.42 2.41
C ARG A 125 -20.50 11.76 3.11
N ALA A 126 -19.48 12.26 3.80
CA ALA A 126 -19.49 13.58 4.44
C ALA A 126 -19.16 14.73 3.46
N SER A 127 -18.86 14.42 2.20
CA SER A 127 -18.39 15.36 1.18
C SER A 127 -19.34 15.39 -0.02
N SER A 128 -19.61 16.58 -0.57
CA SER A 128 -20.39 16.76 -1.80
C SER A 128 -19.56 16.68 -3.09
N ARG A 129 -18.31 16.18 -3.00
CA ARG A 129 -17.40 16.11 -4.15
C ARG A 129 -17.87 15.08 -5.18
N HIS A 130 -17.35 15.25 -6.40
CA HIS A 130 -17.62 14.51 -7.65
C HIS A 130 -18.17 13.07 -7.50
N VAL A 131 -18.99 12.67 -8.46
CA VAL A 131 -19.62 11.33 -8.51
C VAL A 131 -18.83 10.31 -9.34
N THR A 132 -17.57 10.60 -9.65
CA THR A 132 -16.74 9.74 -10.51
C THR A 132 -15.98 8.70 -9.70
N PHE A 133 -15.51 7.65 -10.36
CA PHE A 133 -14.70 6.61 -9.71
C PHE A 133 -13.35 7.16 -9.20
N LEU A 134 -12.64 7.92 -10.03
CA LEU A 134 -11.27 8.35 -9.70
C LEU A 134 -11.21 9.48 -8.68
N CYS A 135 -12.08 10.49 -8.81
CA CYS A 135 -11.99 11.73 -8.04
C CYS A 135 -13.19 11.94 -7.11
N GLY A 136 -13.99 10.90 -6.90
CA GLY A 136 -15.33 11.03 -6.35
C GLY A 136 -15.74 9.91 -5.39
N GLY A 137 -16.88 10.13 -4.73
CA GLY A 137 -17.41 9.18 -3.74
C GLY A 137 -17.88 7.86 -4.35
N ALA A 138 -18.28 7.87 -5.63
CA ALA A 138 -18.68 6.66 -6.34
C ALA A 138 -17.56 5.62 -6.43
N GLY A 139 -16.29 6.05 -6.42
CA GLY A 139 -15.14 5.15 -6.35
C GLY A 139 -15.12 4.33 -5.07
N ALA A 140 -15.30 4.99 -3.93
CA ALA A 140 -15.28 4.33 -2.62
C ALA A 140 -16.43 3.33 -2.50
N TYR A 141 -17.62 3.69 -2.99
CA TYR A 141 -18.79 2.80 -2.92
C TYR A 141 -18.67 1.62 -3.89
N ALA A 142 -18.24 1.85 -5.13
CA ALA A 142 -18.00 0.78 -6.09
C ALA A 142 -16.94 -0.21 -5.59
N LEU A 143 -15.80 0.30 -5.11
CA LEU A 143 -14.73 -0.55 -4.59
C LEU A 143 -15.19 -1.32 -3.35
N GLY A 144 -15.94 -0.68 -2.44
CA GLY A 144 -16.50 -1.34 -1.26
C GLY A 144 -17.44 -2.49 -1.59
N ALA A 145 -18.30 -2.33 -2.61
CA ALA A 145 -19.16 -3.40 -3.07
C ALA A 145 -18.36 -4.60 -3.62
N VAL A 146 -17.28 -4.34 -4.37
CA VAL A 146 -16.39 -5.38 -4.90
C VAL A 146 -15.67 -6.11 -3.77
N VAL A 147 -15.06 -5.37 -2.84
CA VAL A 147 -14.32 -5.93 -1.71
C VAL A 147 -15.25 -6.77 -0.82
N ALA A 148 -16.44 -6.27 -0.49
CA ALA A 148 -17.43 -7.02 0.27
C ALA A 148 -17.86 -8.31 -0.45
N LYS A 149 -17.99 -8.28 -1.79
CA LYS A 149 -18.25 -9.48 -2.58
C LYS A 149 -17.10 -10.49 -2.50
N CYS A 150 -15.85 -10.04 -2.59
CA CYS A 150 -14.67 -10.89 -2.42
C CYS A 150 -14.61 -11.53 -1.02
N MET A 151 -15.07 -10.81 0.01
CA MET A 151 -15.16 -11.31 1.38
C MET A 151 -16.36 -12.24 1.64
N GLY A 152 -17.29 -12.36 0.69
CA GLY A 152 -18.55 -13.07 0.91
C GLY A 152 -19.55 -12.34 1.83
N ASP A 153 -19.33 -11.06 2.11
CA ASP A 153 -20.22 -10.23 2.94
C ASP A 153 -21.32 -9.59 2.09
N HIS A 154 -22.43 -10.32 1.92
CA HIS A 154 -23.57 -9.86 1.13
C HIS A 154 -24.22 -8.60 1.70
N HIS A 155 -24.25 -8.46 3.03
CA HIS A 155 -24.87 -7.31 3.67
C HIS A 155 -24.06 -6.03 3.40
N ARG A 156 -22.73 -6.08 3.57
CA ARG A 156 -21.87 -4.93 3.22
C ARG A 156 -21.91 -4.63 1.72
N ARG A 157 -21.94 -5.66 0.87
CA ARG A 157 -22.08 -5.46 -0.58
C ARG A 157 -23.32 -4.64 -0.89
N ASP A 158 -24.47 -5.03 -0.35
CA ASP A 158 -25.74 -4.35 -0.62
C ASP A 158 -25.77 -2.94 -0.02
N PHE A 159 -25.17 -2.75 1.15
CA PHE A 159 -24.95 -1.42 1.73
C PHE A 159 -24.16 -0.50 0.78
N PHE A 160 -23.02 -0.96 0.25
CA PHE A 160 -22.21 -0.16 -0.68
C PHE A 160 -22.90 0.08 -2.02
N LEU A 161 -23.67 -0.89 -2.53
CA LEU A 161 -24.47 -0.71 -3.75
C LEU A 161 -25.56 0.35 -3.55
N ASN A 162 -26.23 0.36 -2.39
CA ASN A 162 -27.21 1.39 -2.07
C ASN A 162 -26.58 2.79 -2.03
N LEU A 163 -25.41 2.93 -1.38
CA LEU A 163 -24.66 4.19 -1.40
C LEU A 163 -24.27 4.61 -2.82
N PHE A 164 -23.81 3.66 -3.64
CA PHE A 164 -23.47 3.93 -5.03
C PHE A 164 -24.69 4.45 -5.80
N PHE A 165 -25.86 3.81 -5.69
CA PHE A 165 -27.07 4.25 -6.39
C PHE A 165 -27.63 5.58 -5.88
N GLU A 166 -27.56 5.85 -4.58
CA GLU A 166 -27.99 7.12 -4.00
C GLU A 166 -27.28 8.33 -4.63
N VAL A 167 -26.00 8.16 -4.98
CA VAL A 167 -25.22 9.21 -5.67
C VAL A 167 -25.78 9.53 -7.06
N PHE A 168 -26.25 8.53 -7.80
CA PHE A 168 -26.84 8.72 -9.13
C PHE A 168 -28.29 9.21 -9.08
N VAL A 169 -29.03 8.90 -8.01
CA VAL A 169 -30.41 9.40 -7.83
C VAL A 169 -30.42 10.87 -7.41
N ASN A 170 -29.45 11.30 -6.59
CA ASN A 170 -29.34 12.68 -6.13
C ASN A 170 -28.67 13.63 -7.15
N THR A 171 -28.11 13.10 -8.23
CA THR A 171 -27.63 13.85 -9.39
C THR A 171 -28.69 13.85 -10.48
N GLY A 172 -29.80 14.57 -10.24
CA GLY A 172 -30.80 14.83 -11.27
C GLY A 172 -30.21 15.57 -12.49
N PRO A 173 -30.88 15.54 -13.65
CA PRO A 173 -30.46 16.27 -14.85
C PRO A 173 -30.42 17.79 -14.64
#